data_AF-A0A451B412-F1
#
_entry.id   AF-A0A451B412-F1
#
_cell.length_a   1.000
_cell.length_b   1.000
_cell.length_c   1.000
_cell.angle_alpha   90.00
_cell.angle_beta   90.00
_cell.angle_gamma   90.00
#
_symmetry.space_group_name_H-M   'P 1'
#
loop_
_entity.id
_entity.type
_entity.pdbx_description
1 polymer ?
#
loop_
_entity_poly.entity_id
_entity_poly.type
_entity_poly.pdbx_seq_one_letter_code
_entity_poly.pdbx_strand_id
1 'polypeptide(L)'
;VCNRVEYQSSAPSQIVPKLADEGVYIASESSFYRVLHEKNQLHRRGRARTPRTVIKPKGYKAEAPNQVWSWDITYLASAVRGSFYYLYMVEDIYSRKIVCWEVHEQENAEHASRLIRKGR
;
A
#
# COMPACT_ATOMS: atom_id res chain seq x y z
N VAL A 1 30.41 9.63 -10.75
CA VAL A 1 29.90 9.69 -9.36
C VAL A 1 28.83 8.66 -9.11
N CYS A 2 27.69 8.68 -9.83
CA CYS A 2 26.60 7.70 -9.64
C CYS A 2 26.98 6.22 -9.79
N ASN A 3 28.06 5.90 -10.52
CA ASN A 3 28.52 4.53 -10.73
C ASN A 3 29.65 4.11 -9.76
N ARG A 4 30.03 4.95 -8.79
CA ARG A 4 30.97 4.55 -7.72
C ARG A 4 30.31 3.52 -6.81
N VAL A 5 31.10 2.64 -6.20
CA VAL A 5 30.62 1.54 -5.34
C VAL A 5 29.68 2.04 -4.23
N GLU A 6 29.98 3.20 -3.64
CA GLU A 6 29.19 3.86 -2.58
C GLU A 6 27.80 4.33 -3.05
N TYR A 7 27.66 4.68 -4.33
CA TYR A 7 26.47 5.32 -4.89
C TYR A 7 25.75 4.48 -5.94
N GLN A 8 26.33 3.35 -6.38
CA GLN A 8 25.81 2.52 -7.48
C GLN A 8 24.36 2.04 -7.25
N SER A 9 23.98 1.85 -5.98
CA SER A 9 22.63 1.43 -5.57
C SER A 9 21.74 2.58 -5.08
N SER A 10 22.22 3.83 -5.12
CA SER A 10 21.49 5.01 -4.68
C SER A 10 20.91 5.78 -5.86
N ALA A 11 19.71 6.33 -5.68
CA ALA A 11 19.12 7.26 -6.65
C ALA A 11 19.78 8.65 -6.54
N PRO A 12 19.73 9.50 -7.58
CA PRO A 12 20.20 10.88 -7.50
C PRO A 12 19.67 11.67 -6.29
N SER A 13 18.41 11.47 -5.91
CA SER A 13 17.79 12.07 -4.72
C SER A 13 18.40 11.63 -3.38
N GLN A 14 19.21 10.57 -3.38
CA GLN A 14 20.00 10.14 -2.23
C GLN A 14 21.47 10.54 -2.35
N ILE A 15 21.99 10.64 -3.58
CA ILE A 15 23.40 10.96 -3.85
C ILE A 15 23.66 12.45 -3.62
N VAL A 16 22.79 13.32 -4.12
CA VAL A 16 22.99 14.77 -4.03
C VAL A 16 23.01 15.26 -2.57
N PRO A 17 22.07 14.85 -1.68
CA PRO A 17 22.15 15.21 -0.26
C PRO A 17 23.42 14.68 0.42
N LYS A 18 23.82 13.42 0.16
CA LYS A 18 25.05 12.85 0.73
C LYS A 18 26.31 13.63 0.34
N LEU A 19 26.41 14.02 -0.93
CA LEU A 19 27.53 14.85 -1.39
C LEU A 19 27.48 16.23 -0.72
N ALA A 20 26.28 16.81 -0.55
CA ALA A 20 26.13 18.08 0.15
C ALA A 20 26.52 18.00 1.63
N ASP A 21 26.20 16.89 2.32
CA ASP A 21 26.65 16.61 3.70
C ASP A 21 28.19 16.55 3.79
N GLU A 22 28.86 16.10 2.73
CA GLU A 22 30.32 16.10 2.57
C GLU A 22 30.88 17.46 2.08
N GLY A 23 30.03 18.48 1.90
CA GLY A 23 30.42 19.80 1.39
C GLY A 23 30.71 19.83 -0.11
N VAL A 24 30.33 18.79 -0.86
CA VAL A 24 30.58 18.64 -2.30
C VAL A 24 29.32 18.95 -3.10
N TYR A 25 29.35 20.00 -3.92
CA TYR A 25 28.30 20.29 -4.89
C TYR A 25 28.79 20.06 -6.32
N ILE A 26 28.12 19.16 -7.05
CA ILE A 26 28.44 18.85 -8.46
C ILE A 26 27.40 19.48 -9.38
N ALA A 27 26.12 19.18 -9.14
CA ALA A 27 24.98 19.68 -9.90
C ALA A 27 23.67 19.36 -9.16
N SER A 28 22.56 19.93 -9.61
CA SER A 28 21.22 19.60 -9.12
C SER A 28 20.79 18.17 -9.44
N GLU A 29 19.81 17.62 -8.70
CA GLU A 29 19.23 16.30 -8.97
C GLU A 29 18.70 16.16 -10.40
N SER A 30 18.05 17.20 -10.94
CA SER A 30 17.55 17.22 -12.32
C SER A 30 18.69 17.06 -13.33
N SER A 31 19.85 17.67 -13.08
CA SER A 31 21.05 17.51 -13.91
C SER A 31 21.60 16.09 -13.84
N PHE A 32 21.63 15.49 -12.65
CA PHE A 32 22.01 14.08 -12.50
C PHE A 32 21.09 13.15 -13.30
N TYR A 33 19.77 13.32 -13.18
CA TYR A 33 18.81 12.54 -13.94
C TYR A 33 18.95 12.75 -15.44
N ARG A 34 19.15 13.98 -15.90
CA ARG A 34 19.36 14.29 -17.33
C ARG A 34 20.58 13.57 -17.89
N VAL A 35 21.72 13.63 -17.20
CA VAL A 35 22.95 12.95 -17.64
C VAL A 35 22.78 11.43 -17.60
N LEU A 36 22.16 10.88 -16.56
CA LEU A 36 21.86 9.44 -16.49
C LEU A 36 20.93 8.99 -17.62
N HIS A 37 19.95 9.82 -17.99
CA HIS A 37 19.07 9.57 -19.13
C HIS A 37 19.85 9.58 -20.45
N GLU A 38 20.64 10.63 -20.71
CA GLU A 38 21.49 10.75 -21.91
C GLU A 38 22.48 9.59 -22.07
N LYS A 39 22.92 8.98 -20.96
CA LYS A 39 23.82 7.83 -20.95
C LYS A 39 23.12 6.48 -20.90
N ASN A 40 21.79 6.44 -20.94
CA ASN A 40 20.97 5.23 -20.80
C ASN A 40 21.28 4.45 -19.50
N GLN A 41 21.54 5.18 -18.42
CA GLN A 41 21.91 4.68 -17.08
C GLN A 41 20.80 4.93 -16.05
N LEU A 42 19.60 5.29 -16.51
CA LEU A 42 18.40 5.45 -15.71
C LEU A 42 17.71 4.09 -15.46
N HIS A 43 18.51 3.06 -15.24
CA HIS A 43 18.01 1.78 -14.77
C HIS A 43 17.77 1.86 -13.27
N ARG A 44 16.95 0.93 -12.78
CA ARG A 44 16.62 0.85 -11.36
C ARG A 44 17.88 0.70 -10.51
N ARG A 45 17.97 1.52 -9.47
CA ARG A 45 19.04 1.49 -8.45
C ARG A 45 18.41 1.09 -7.13
N GLY A 46 18.97 0.07 -6.46
CA GLY A 46 18.49 -0.43 -5.17
C GLY A 46 17.97 -1.87 -5.19
N ARG A 47 17.72 -2.42 -4.00
CA ARG A 47 17.42 -3.85 -3.76
C ARG A 47 15.95 -4.23 -3.86
N ALA A 48 15.06 -3.27 -4.09
CA ALA A 48 13.64 -3.56 -4.12
C ALA A 48 13.33 -4.58 -5.24
N ARG A 49 12.28 -5.39 -5.10
CA ARG A 49 11.88 -6.39 -6.12
C ARG A 49 11.18 -5.73 -7.30
N THR A 50 11.42 -6.22 -8.51
CA THR A 50 10.77 -5.65 -9.71
C THR A 50 9.26 -5.75 -9.53
N PRO A 51 8.48 -4.72 -9.94
CA PRO A 51 7.03 -4.81 -9.90
C PRO A 51 6.60 -6.11 -10.56
N ARG A 52 5.85 -6.93 -9.82
CA ARG A 52 5.33 -8.18 -10.35
C ARG A 52 4.05 -7.86 -11.09
N THR A 53 3.93 -8.31 -12.34
CA THR A 53 2.64 -8.31 -13.04
C THR A 53 1.75 -9.35 -12.38
N VAL A 54 0.71 -8.90 -11.66
CA VAL A 54 -0.27 -9.77 -11.01
C VAL A 54 -1.57 -9.71 -11.81
N ILE A 55 -2.15 -10.87 -12.11
CA ILE A 55 -3.46 -10.96 -12.76
C ILE A 55 -4.49 -10.33 -11.83
N LYS A 56 -5.26 -9.37 -12.35
CA LYS A 56 -6.33 -8.74 -11.57
C LYS A 56 -7.46 -9.75 -11.34
N PRO A 57 -8.02 -9.85 -10.12
CA PRO A 57 -9.19 -10.68 -9.89
C PRO A 57 -10.37 -10.19 -10.72
N LYS A 58 -11.31 -11.09 -11.02
CA LYS A 58 -12.57 -10.73 -11.70
C LYS A 58 -13.32 -9.72 -10.84
N GLY A 59 -13.57 -8.52 -11.40
CA GLY A 59 -14.40 -7.51 -10.75
C GLY A 59 -15.88 -7.88 -10.77
N TYR A 60 -16.61 -7.48 -9.73
CA TYR A 60 -18.06 -7.56 -9.66
C TYR A 60 -18.64 -6.16 -9.80
N LYS A 61 -19.78 -6.04 -10.50
CA LYS A 61 -20.56 -4.81 -10.67
C LYS A 61 -21.95 -5.05 -10.09
N ALA A 62 -22.44 -4.11 -9.27
CA ALA A 62 -23.84 -4.06 -8.82
C ALA A 62 -24.56 -2.94 -9.57
N GLU A 63 -25.81 -3.19 -9.96
CA GLU A 63 -26.67 -2.24 -10.67
C GLU A 63 -27.85 -1.76 -9.81
N ALA A 64 -28.08 -2.42 -8.67
CA ALA A 64 -29.08 -2.04 -7.68
C ALA A 64 -28.61 -2.42 -6.26
N PRO A 65 -29.24 -1.86 -5.20
CA PRO A 65 -28.97 -2.27 -3.82
C PRO A 65 -29.23 -3.77 -3.60
N ASN A 66 -28.50 -4.38 -2.66
CA ASN A 66 -28.59 -5.78 -2.22
C ASN A 66 -28.27 -6.83 -3.29
N GLN A 67 -27.51 -6.47 -4.33
CA GLN A 67 -27.04 -7.43 -5.33
C GLN A 67 -25.65 -8.00 -5.00
N VAL A 68 -24.75 -7.16 -4.48
CA VAL A 68 -23.38 -7.55 -4.13
C VAL A 68 -23.00 -6.84 -2.84
N TRP A 69 -22.53 -7.60 -1.86
CA TRP A 69 -21.98 -7.06 -0.63
C TRP A 69 -20.46 -7.23 -0.61
N SER A 70 -19.78 -6.25 -0.04
CA SER A 70 -18.37 -6.33 0.33
C SER A 70 -18.28 -6.39 1.86
N TRP A 71 -17.29 -7.09 2.38
CA TRP A 71 -17.07 -7.19 3.81
C TRP A 71 -15.58 -7.17 4.11
N ASP A 72 -15.22 -6.64 5.27
CA ASP A 72 -13.87 -6.63 5.77
C ASP A 72 -13.86 -6.71 7.31
N ILE A 73 -12.65 -6.92 7.85
CA ILE A 73 -12.37 -6.84 9.28
C ILE A 73 -11.40 -5.68 9.49
N THR A 74 -11.84 -4.68 10.25
CA THR A 74 -11.05 -3.50 10.58
C THR A 74 -10.55 -3.58 12.02
N TYR A 75 -9.24 -3.36 12.21
CA TYR A 75 -8.60 -3.30 13.52
C TYR A 75 -8.85 -1.93 14.15
N LEU A 76 -9.59 -1.89 15.24
CA LEU A 76 -9.85 -0.69 16.03
C LEU A 76 -8.87 -0.65 17.20
N ALA A 77 -8.18 0.48 17.35
CA ALA A 77 -7.29 0.71 18.49
C ALA A 77 -8.09 0.65 19.81
N SER A 78 -7.56 -0.07 20.80
CA SER A 78 -8.09 -0.03 22.16
C SER A 78 -7.31 0.95 23.03
N ALA A 79 -7.77 1.16 24.27
CA ALA A 79 -7.04 1.95 25.26
C ALA A 79 -5.73 1.28 25.72
N VAL A 80 -5.56 -0.02 25.46
CA VAL A 80 -4.38 -0.79 25.88
C VAL A 80 -3.49 -1.03 24.67
N ARG A 81 -2.23 -0.57 24.77
CA ARG A 81 -1.25 -0.73 23.69
C ARG A 81 -1.04 -2.21 23.36
N GLY A 82 -1.16 -2.55 22.07
CA GLY A 82 -1.02 -3.92 21.58
C GLY A 82 -2.30 -4.76 21.66
N SER A 83 -3.41 -4.17 22.11
CA SER A 83 -4.75 -4.76 22.06
C SER A 83 -5.60 -4.02 21.03
N PHE A 84 -6.44 -4.77 20.33
CA PHE A 84 -7.35 -4.27 19.30
C PHE A 84 -8.74 -4.87 19.49
N TYR A 85 -9.75 -4.10 19.10
CA TYR A 85 -11.06 -4.65 18.80
C TYR A 85 -11.17 -4.90 17.29
N TYR A 86 -11.96 -5.88 16.89
CA TYR A 86 -12.11 -6.30 15.52
C TYR A 86 -13.52 -5.99 15.05
N LEU A 87 -13.66 -4.96 14.21
CA LEU A 87 -14.93 -4.61 13.59
C LEU A 87 -15.13 -5.47 12.34
N TYR A 88 -16.12 -6.34 12.37
CA TYR A 88 -16.62 -7.06 11.21
C TYR A 88 -17.74 -6.22 10.60
N MET A 89 -17.60 -5.85 9.34
CA MET A 89 -18.55 -4.98 8.66
C MET A 89 -18.92 -5.52 7.28
N VAL A 90 -20.19 -5.43 6.93
CA VAL A 90 -20.72 -5.77 5.61
C VAL A 90 -21.38 -4.53 5.02
N GLU A 91 -20.90 -4.11 3.84
CA GLU A 91 -21.39 -2.96 3.09
C GLU A 91 -22.04 -3.42 1.78
N ASP A 92 -23.17 -2.81 1.43
CA ASP A 92 -23.73 -2.93 0.08
C ASP A 92 -22.97 -2.02 -0.91
N ILE A 93 -22.35 -2.61 -1.94
CA ILE A 93 -21.41 -1.87 -2.80
C ILE A 93 -22.09 -0.83 -3.70
N TYR A 94 -23.40 -0.95 -3.92
CA TYR A 94 -24.17 -0.01 -4.73
C TYR A 94 -24.61 1.19 -3.90
N SER A 95 -25.27 0.95 -2.78
CA SER A 95 -25.86 1.99 -1.93
C SER A 95 -24.90 2.59 -0.90
N ARG A 96 -23.75 1.96 -0.65
CA ARG A 96 -22.77 2.33 0.39
C ARG A 96 -23.31 2.25 1.81
N LYS A 97 -24.43 1.56 2.01
CA LYS A 97 -25.01 1.35 3.33
C LYS A 97 -24.34 0.17 4.02
N ILE A 98 -24.06 0.34 5.31
CA ILE A 98 -23.68 -0.77 6.18
C ILE A 98 -24.93 -1.62 6.41
N VAL A 99 -24.89 -2.86 5.96
CA VAL A 99 -26.00 -3.82 6.09
C VAL A 99 -25.94 -4.53 7.43
N CYS A 100 -24.73 -4.86 7.89
CA CYS A 100 -24.48 -5.57 9.16
C CYS A 100 -23.12 -5.18 9.71
N TRP A 101 -22.99 -5.12 11.04
CA TRP A 101 -21.71 -4.93 11.70
C TRP A 101 -21.72 -5.52 13.11
N GLU A 102 -20.55 -5.99 13.56
CA GLU A 102 -20.30 -6.43 14.93
C GLU A 102 -18.86 -6.14 15.33
N VAL A 103 -18.62 -5.92 16.63
CA VAL A 103 -17.28 -5.73 17.19
C VAL A 103 -16.97 -6.87 18.15
N HIS A 104 -15.80 -7.48 17.99
CA HIS A 104 -15.33 -8.58 18.85
C HIS A 104 -13.94 -8.29 19.40
N GLU A 105 -13.59 -8.91 20.52
CA GLU A 105 -12.25 -8.81 21.14
C GLU A 105 -11.21 -9.70 20.46
N GLN A 106 -11.65 -10.66 19.65
CA GLN A 106 -10.81 -11.65 18.99
C GLN A 106 -11.16 -11.77 17.50
N GLU A 107 -10.13 -12.00 16.68
CA GLU A 107 -10.33 -12.34 15.27
C GLU A 107 -10.66 -13.83 15.13
N ASN A 108 -11.86 -14.16 14.65
CA ASN A 108 -12.34 -15.51 14.42
C ASN A 108 -13.31 -15.57 13.24
N ALA A 109 -13.09 -16.51 12.32
CA ALA A 109 -13.94 -16.74 11.15
C ALA A 109 -15.40 -17.07 11.51
N GLU A 110 -15.68 -17.62 12.69
CA GLU A 110 -17.04 -17.86 13.17
C GLU A 110 -17.85 -16.58 13.32
N HIS A 111 -17.22 -15.46 13.75
CA HIS A 111 -17.89 -14.17 13.86
C HIS A 111 -18.36 -13.68 12.49
N ALA A 112 -17.50 -13.76 11.47
CA ALA A 112 -17.87 -13.40 10.10
C ALA A 112 -19.03 -14.27 9.57
N SER A 113 -18.97 -15.59 9.77
CA SER A 113 -20.02 -16.51 9.35
C SER A 113 -21.37 -16.22 10.00
N ARG A 114 -21.39 -15.95 11.31
CA ARG A 114 -22.61 -15.57 12.04
C ARG A 114 -23.16 -14.22 11.58
N LEU A 115 -22.28 -13.23 11.39
CA LEU A 115 -22.68 -11.90 10.92
C LEU A 115 -23.37 -11.96 9.55
N ILE A 116 -22.76 -12.66 8.58
CA ILE A 116 -23.33 -12.80 7.23
C ILE A 116 -24.69 -13.50 7.27
N ARG A 117 -24.88 -14.48 8.15
CA ARG A 117 -26.18 -15.16 8.32
C ARG A 117 -27.27 -14.25 8.92
N LYS A 118 -26.90 -13.26 9.74
CA LYS A 118 -27.85 -12.30 10.35
C LYS A 118 -28.35 -11.25 9.36
N GLY A 119 -27.54 -10.89 8.37
CA GLY A 119 -27.89 -9.84 7.39
C GLY A 119 -28.78 -10.30 6.25
N ARG A 120 -29.06 -11.60 6.14
CA ARG A 120 -29.94 -12.20 5.14
C ARG A 120 -31.38 -12.21 5.62
#